data_AF-A0A7X8UDG5-F1
#
_entry.id   AF-A0A7X8UDG5-F1
#
_cell.length_a   1.000
_cell.length_b   1.000
_cell.length_c   1.000
_cell.angle_alpha   90.00
_cell.angle_beta   90.00
_cell.angle_gamma   90.00
#
_symmetry.space_group_name_H-M   'P 1'
#
loop_
_entity.id
_entity.type
_entity.pdbx_description
1 polymer ?
#
loop_
_entity_poly.entity_id
_entity_poly.type
_entity_poly.pdbx_seq_one_letter_code
_entity_poly.pdbx_strand_id
1 'polypeptide(L)'
;GHLVLSTVHTTDAPRTINRILSVFDPSEQAAARLRLSETLLGVVSQRLLQKADRSGRVAACEIMRRTTTIQECIADPDKIHMMKEYIEKGREHYGMQTFDQHLTDLYRAGTISLETAKSAATSASDFERNLQFE
;
A
#
# COMPACT_ATOMS: atom_id res chain seq x y z
N GLY A 1 20.34 13.03 8.19
CA GLY A 1 18.99 13.60 8.07
C GLY A 1 18.76 14.24 6.73
N HIS A 2 18.88 13.48 5.64
CA HIS A 2 18.51 13.93 4.29
C HIS A 2 17.18 13.28 3.90
N LEU A 3 16.38 13.94 3.10
CA LEU A 3 15.23 13.31 2.45
C LEU A 3 15.74 12.46 1.28
N VAL A 4 15.48 11.16 1.33
CA VAL A 4 15.85 10.22 0.28
C VAL A 4 14.58 9.71 -0.38
N LEU A 5 14.53 9.81 -1.71
CA LEU A 5 13.48 9.25 -2.54
C LEU A 5 14.07 8.10 -3.36
N SER A 6 13.38 6.96 -3.39
CA SER A 6 13.82 5.78 -4.13
C SER A 6 12.60 4.99 -4.64
N THR A 7 12.84 4.05 -5.53
CA THR A 7 11.80 3.23 -6.17
C THR A 7 12.14 1.75 -6.07
N VAL A 8 11.13 0.92 -5.84
CA VAL A 8 11.23 -0.55 -5.80
C VAL A 8 10.08 -1.16 -6.59
N HIS A 9 10.34 -2.26 -7.30
CA HIS A 9 9.33 -2.98 -8.08
C HIS A 9 8.51 -3.94 -7.22
N THR A 10 7.73 -3.39 -6.29
CA THR A 10 6.84 -4.12 -5.39
C THR A 10 5.41 -3.57 -5.49
N THR A 11 4.44 -4.37 -5.09
CA THR A 11 3.02 -4.11 -5.38
C THR A 11 2.24 -3.42 -4.26
N ASP A 12 2.82 -3.34 -3.05
CA ASP A 12 2.22 -2.81 -1.82
C ASP A 12 3.32 -2.51 -0.77
N ALA A 13 2.95 -1.84 0.32
CA ALA A 13 3.87 -1.43 1.38
C ALA A 13 4.51 -2.62 2.12
N PRO A 14 3.77 -3.66 2.58
CA PRO A 14 4.37 -4.82 3.26
C PRO A 14 5.41 -5.55 2.40
N ARG A 15 5.11 -5.79 1.11
CA ARG A 15 6.07 -6.43 0.18
C ARG A 15 7.27 -5.53 -0.08
N THR A 16 7.08 -4.21 -0.14
CA THR A 16 8.20 -3.25 -0.27
C THR A 16 9.17 -3.37 0.90
N ILE A 17 8.67 -3.38 2.13
CA ILE A 17 9.49 -3.54 3.34
C ILE A 17 10.22 -4.89 3.33
N ASN A 18 9.51 -5.99 3.09
CA ASN A 18 10.13 -7.32 3.03
C ASN A 18 11.19 -7.43 1.93
N ARG A 19 10.96 -6.81 0.76
CA ARG A 19 11.93 -6.78 -0.34
C ARG A 19 13.20 -6.02 0.02
N ILE A 20 13.07 -4.87 0.68
CA ILE A 20 14.22 -4.12 1.19
C ILE A 20 15.01 -4.96 2.19
N LEU A 21 14.33 -5.65 3.12
CA LEU A 21 15.01 -6.46 4.12
C LEU A 21 15.67 -7.73 3.54
N SER A 22 15.10 -8.31 2.47
CA SER A 22 15.63 -9.52 1.84
C SER A 22 16.99 -9.36 1.17
N VAL A 23 17.48 -8.13 0.97
CA VAL A 23 18.80 -7.87 0.37
C VAL A 23 19.94 -7.96 1.40
N PHE A 24 19.60 -7.99 2.69
CA PHE A 24 20.57 -8.12 3.78
C PHE A 24 20.76 -9.58 4.17
N ASP A 25 21.97 -9.91 4.61
CA ASP A 25 22.29 -11.23 5.15
C ASP A 25 21.49 -11.50 6.44
N PRO A 26 21.14 -12.77 6.75
CA PRO A 26 20.30 -13.10 7.90
C PRO A 26 20.80 -12.53 9.24
N SER A 27 22.11 -12.43 9.43
CA SER A 27 22.73 -11.85 10.63
C SER A 27 22.50 -10.34 10.75
N GLU A 28 22.31 -9.63 9.64
CA GLU A 28 22.14 -8.18 9.59
C GLU A 28 20.67 -7.75 9.52
N GLN A 29 19.76 -8.66 9.16
CA GLN A 29 18.34 -8.35 8.93
C GLN A 29 17.66 -7.72 10.15
N ALA A 30 17.97 -8.16 11.38
CA ALA A 30 17.40 -7.58 12.59
C ALA A 30 17.80 -6.10 12.76
N ALA A 31 19.08 -5.77 12.55
CA ALA A 31 19.58 -4.41 12.65
C ALA A 31 19.10 -3.53 11.47
N ALA A 32 19.01 -4.09 10.26
CA ALA A 32 18.44 -3.40 9.10
C ALA A 32 16.96 -3.07 9.31
N ARG A 33 16.20 -3.99 9.91
CA ARG A 33 14.78 -3.83 10.23
C ARG A 33 14.54 -2.69 11.22
N LEU A 34 15.30 -2.63 12.30
CA LEU A 34 15.20 -1.55 13.28
C LEU A 34 15.54 -0.19 12.65
N ARG A 35 16.62 -0.10 11.87
CA ARG A 35 16.97 1.15 11.16
C ARG A 35 15.89 1.56 10.16
N LEU A 36 15.30 0.61 9.44
CA LEU A 36 14.21 0.88 8.50
C LEU A 36 12.96 1.40 9.21
N SER A 37 12.58 0.82 10.36
CA SER A 37 11.42 1.29 11.12
C SER A 37 11.59 2.72 11.65
N GLU A 38 12.82 3.14 11.95
CA GLU A 38 13.13 4.49 12.44
C GLU A 38 13.19 5.55 11.32
N THR A 39 13.59 5.15 10.11
CA THR A 39 13.93 6.08 9.02
C THR A 39 12.92 6.13 7.88
N LEU A 40 12.12 5.08 7.66
CA LEU A 40 11.13 5.04 6.59
C LEU A 40 9.99 6.04 6.90
N LEU A 41 9.78 7.01 6.01
CA LEU A 41 8.74 8.03 6.17
C LEU A 41 7.39 7.62 5.57
N GLY A 42 7.41 6.75 4.55
CA GLY A 42 6.21 6.26 3.90
C GLY A 42 6.54 5.45 2.65
N VAL A 43 5.54 4.74 2.14
CA VAL A 43 5.58 4.00 0.89
C VAL A 43 4.35 4.36 0.08
N VAL A 44 4.56 4.70 -1.20
CA VAL A 44 3.47 4.92 -2.16
C VAL A 44 3.61 3.85 -3.24
N SER A 45 2.66 2.92 -3.28
CA SER A 45 2.58 1.89 -4.32
C SER A 45 1.56 2.32 -5.36
N GLN A 46 1.88 2.17 -6.65
CA GLN A 46 1.06 2.70 -7.74
C GLN A 46 0.73 1.63 -8.78
N ARG A 47 -0.47 1.71 -9.37
CA ARG A 47 -0.92 0.92 -10.51
C ARG A 47 -1.61 1.84 -11.52
N LEU A 48 -1.21 1.77 -12.79
CA LEU A 48 -1.86 2.54 -13.85
C LEU A 48 -3.00 1.73 -14.45
N LEU A 49 -4.22 2.25 -14.34
CA LEU A 49 -5.45 1.60 -14.76
C LEU A 49 -6.03 2.31 -15.98
N GLN A 50 -6.67 1.54 -16.86
CA GLN A 50 -7.39 2.10 -18.00
C GLN A 50 -8.59 2.91 -17.51
N LYS A 51 -8.72 4.16 -17.98
CA LYS A 51 -9.92 4.96 -17.69
C LYS A 51 -11.15 4.38 -18.39
N ALA A 52 -12.32 4.54 -17.79
CA ALA A 52 -13.60 4.05 -18.33
C ALA A 52 -13.91 4.62 -19.72
N ASP A 53 -13.56 5.89 -19.94
CA ASP A 53 -13.73 6.62 -21.21
C ASP A 53 -12.69 6.26 -22.30
N ARG A 54 -11.74 5.39 -21.97
CA ARG A 54 -10.60 5.00 -22.83
C ARG A 54 -9.68 6.16 -23.27
N SER A 55 -9.78 7.35 -22.66
CA SER A 55 -8.97 8.53 -23.02
C SER A 55 -7.52 8.47 -22.53
N GLY A 56 -7.22 7.54 -21.61
CA GLY A 56 -5.88 7.37 -21.06
C GLY A 56 -5.88 6.48 -19.82
N ARG A 57 -4.93 6.72 -18.92
CA ARG A 57 -4.79 5.96 -17.67
C ARG A 57 -4.93 6.85 -16.44
N VAL A 58 -5.34 6.25 -15.33
CA VAL A 58 -5.36 6.87 -13.99
C VAL A 58 -4.51 6.04 -13.04
N ALA A 59 -3.84 6.69 -12.09
CA ALA A 59 -3.08 6.00 -11.05
C ALA A 59 -4.00 5.62 -9.89
N ALA A 60 -4.15 4.32 -9.65
CA ALA A 60 -4.57 3.81 -8.35
C ALA A 60 -3.34 3.73 -7.44
N CYS A 61 -3.51 4.09 -6.18
CA CYS A 61 -2.42 4.26 -5.22
C CYS A 61 -2.80 3.66 -3.87
N GLU A 62 -1.88 2.89 -3.30
CA GLU A 62 -1.81 2.63 -1.86
C GLU A 62 -0.79 3.59 -1.24
N ILE A 63 -1.16 4.21 -0.12
CA ILE A 63 -0.34 5.18 0.59
C ILE A 63 -0.20 4.72 2.03
N MET A 64 1.01 4.34 2.40
CA MET A 64 1.41 4.10 3.78
C MET A 64 2.27 5.27 4.26
N ARG A 65 1.98 5.80 5.45
CA ARG A 65 2.80 6.82 6.10
C ARG A 65 3.32 6.31 7.43
N ARG A 66 4.44 6.87 7.87
CA ARG A 66 4.99 6.58 9.19
C ARG A 66 4.04 7.00 10.31
N THR A 67 3.69 6.04 11.17
CA THR A 67 3.05 6.22 12.49
C THR A 67 3.72 5.27 13.47
N THR A 68 3.55 5.49 14.78
CA THR A 68 4.11 4.60 15.81
C THR A 68 3.76 3.14 15.57
N THR A 69 2.50 2.85 15.25
CA THR A 69 2.03 1.48 14.96
C THR A 69 2.67 0.88 13.72
N ILE A 70 2.85 1.66 12.65
CA ILE A 70 3.56 1.19 11.45
C ILE A 70 5.03 0.92 11.76
N GLN A 71 5.68 1.75 12.58
CA GLN A 71 7.06 1.50 13.01
C GLN A 71 7.18 0.19 13.78
N GLU A 72 6.23 -0.09 14.69
CA GLU A 72 6.16 -1.38 15.41
C GLU A 72 5.95 -2.55 14.45
N CYS A 73 5.05 -2.42 13.47
CA CYS A 73 4.85 -3.45 12.44
C CYS A 73 6.10 -3.70 11.58
N ILE A 74 6.94 -2.69 11.35
CA ILE A 74 8.21 -2.89 10.65
C ILE A 74 9.22 -3.58 11.56
N ALA A 75 9.33 -3.13 12.82
CA ALA A 75 10.30 -3.64 13.79
C ALA A 75 10.06 -5.11 14.16
N ASP A 76 8.81 -5.55 14.20
CA ASP A 76 8.39 -6.91 14.54
C ASP A 76 7.94 -7.69 13.28
N PRO A 77 8.70 -8.72 12.83
CA PRO A 77 8.34 -9.54 11.68
C PRO A 77 6.94 -10.14 11.76
N ASP A 78 6.49 -10.48 12.97
CA ASP A 78 5.21 -11.16 13.17
C ASP A 78 4.04 -10.19 12.99
N LYS A 79 4.25 -8.87 13.07
CA LYS A 79 3.20 -7.86 12.93
C LYS A 79 3.05 -7.29 11.53
N ILE A 80 3.92 -7.65 10.59
CA ILE A 80 3.93 -7.04 9.25
C ILE A 80 2.63 -7.30 8.47
N HIS A 81 1.98 -8.44 8.71
CA HIS A 81 0.71 -8.80 8.07
C HIS A 81 -0.46 -7.91 8.52
N MET A 82 -0.39 -7.32 9.72
CA MET A 82 -1.40 -6.40 10.26
C MET A 82 -1.30 -5.00 9.64
N MET A 83 -0.21 -4.69 8.94
CA MET A 83 0.06 -3.37 8.37
C MET A 83 -1.06 -2.88 7.44
N LYS A 84 -1.68 -3.78 6.66
CA LYS A 84 -2.78 -3.43 5.75
C LYS A 84 -3.97 -2.84 6.50
N GLU A 85 -4.34 -3.43 7.64
CA GLU A 85 -5.45 -2.96 8.48
C GLU A 85 -5.16 -1.56 9.06
N TYR A 86 -3.92 -1.31 9.48
CA TYR A 86 -3.53 0.00 9.99
C TYR A 86 -3.49 1.07 8.90
N ILE A 87 -3.07 0.72 7.68
CA ILE A 87 -3.16 1.61 6.52
C ILE A 87 -4.63 1.97 6.23
N GLU A 88 -5.51 0.97 6.25
CA GLU A 88 -6.95 1.14 5.99
C GLU A 88 -7.62 2.07 7.00
N LYS A 89 -7.38 1.84 8.29
CA LYS A 89 -7.90 2.68 9.39
C LYS A 89 -7.24 4.06 9.44
N GLY A 90 -6.03 4.19 8.88
CA GLY A 90 -5.27 5.44 8.86
C GLY A 90 -5.78 6.48 7.87
N ARG A 91 -6.87 6.18 7.14
CA ARG A 91 -7.37 7.02 6.05
C ARG A 91 -7.77 8.42 6.48
N GLU A 92 -8.62 8.54 7.48
CA GLU A 92 -9.14 9.84 7.93
C GLU A 92 -8.08 10.69 8.64
N HIS A 93 -7.34 10.08 9.57
CA HIS A 93 -6.43 10.83 10.45
C HIS A 93 -5.03 11.07 9.85
N TYR A 94 -4.56 10.13 9.02
CA TYR A 94 -3.20 10.17 8.48
C TYR A 94 -3.18 10.30 6.96
N GLY A 95 -4.32 10.30 6.26
CA GLY A 95 -4.33 10.32 4.79
C GLY A 95 -3.66 9.09 4.18
N MET A 96 -3.69 7.96 4.90
CA MET A 96 -3.30 6.66 4.35
C MET A 96 -4.43 6.09 3.48
N GLN A 97 -4.15 5.09 2.68
CA GLN A 97 -5.20 4.38 1.96
C GLN A 97 -4.65 3.07 1.42
N THR A 98 -5.49 2.03 1.41
CA THR A 98 -5.21 0.80 0.69
C THR A 98 -5.53 0.97 -0.80
N PHE A 99 -5.02 0.06 -1.65
CA PHE A 99 -5.45 0.00 -3.04
C PHE A 99 -6.96 -0.18 -3.16
N ASP A 100 -7.54 -1.09 -2.36
CA ASP A 100 -8.96 -1.43 -2.47
C ASP A 100 -9.84 -0.20 -2.14
N GLN A 101 -9.47 0.61 -1.14
CA GLN A 101 -10.13 1.88 -0.84
C GLN A 101 -10.08 2.87 -2.01
N HIS A 102 -8.91 3.08 -2.60
CA HIS A 102 -8.78 4.03 -3.71
C HIS A 102 -9.43 3.51 -5.01
N LEU A 103 -9.44 2.19 -5.24
CA LEU A 103 -10.18 1.57 -6.33
C LEU A 103 -11.69 1.82 -6.19
N THR A 104 -12.23 1.70 -4.97
CA THR A 104 -13.63 2.02 -4.69
C THR A 104 -13.93 3.48 -5.02
N ASP A 105 -13.06 4.41 -4.63
CA ASP A 105 -13.25 5.84 -4.96
C ASP A 105 -13.23 6.08 -6.47
N LEU A 106 -12.25 5.53 -7.19
CA LEU A 106 -12.11 5.69 -8.63
C LEU A 106 -13.31 5.10 -9.39
N TYR A 107 -13.83 3.96 -8.91
CA TYR A 107 -15.03 3.34 -9.47
C TYR A 107 -16.27 4.18 -9.19
N ARG A 108 -16.50 4.62 -7.94
CA ARG A 108 -17.63 5.47 -7.56
C ARG A 108 -17.62 6.82 -8.29
N ALA A 109 -16.44 7.36 -8.58
CA ALA A 109 -16.27 8.56 -9.37
C ALA A 109 -16.46 8.34 -10.89
N GLY A 110 -16.74 7.10 -11.34
CA GLY A 110 -16.89 6.76 -12.76
C GLY A 110 -15.58 6.85 -13.56
N THR A 111 -14.43 6.93 -12.89
CA THR A 111 -13.13 7.10 -13.55
C THR A 111 -12.63 5.79 -14.16
N ILE A 112 -12.96 4.65 -13.55
CA ILE A 112 -12.63 3.30 -14.03
C ILE A 112 -13.89 2.42 -14.09
N SER A 113 -13.91 1.43 -14.98
CA SER A 113 -15.00 0.46 -15.05
C SER A 113 -14.94 -0.53 -13.87
N LEU A 114 -16.08 -1.18 -13.55
CA LEU A 114 -16.11 -2.26 -12.55
C LEU A 114 -15.14 -3.39 -12.91
N GLU A 115 -15.08 -3.77 -14.18
CA GLU A 115 -14.14 -4.77 -14.69
C GLU A 115 -12.68 -4.37 -14.41
N THR A 116 -12.33 -3.11 -14.70
CA THR A 116 -10.98 -2.57 -14.43
C THR A 116 -10.69 -2.62 -12.93
N ALA A 117 -11.64 -2.19 -12.09
CA ALA A 117 -11.48 -2.20 -10.65
C ALA A 117 -11.28 -3.62 -10.10
N LYS A 118 -12.10 -4.59 -10.53
CA LYS A 118 -11.99 -6.01 -10.14
C LYS A 118 -10.67 -6.64 -10.57
N SER A 119 -10.19 -6.32 -11.78
CA SER A 119 -8.90 -6.82 -12.27
C SER A 119 -7.70 -6.28 -11.48
N ALA A 120 -7.86 -5.09 -10.88
CA ALA A 120 -6.80 -4.40 -10.16
C ALA A 120 -6.86 -4.61 -8.64
N ALA A 121 -7.97 -5.11 -8.11
CA ALA A 121 -8.19 -5.33 -6.68
C ALA A 121 -7.26 -6.42 -6.12
N THR A 122 -6.94 -6.32 -4.82
CA THR A 122 -6.16 -7.37 -4.13
C THR A 122 -6.90 -8.71 -4.14
N SER A 123 -8.23 -8.65 -4.02
CA SER A 123 -9.15 -9.78 -4.10
C SER A 123 -10.41 -9.29 -4.80
N ALA A 124 -10.67 -9.80 -6.01
CA ALA A 124 -11.82 -9.37 -6.81
C ALA A 124 -13.16 -9.68 -6.11
N SER A 125 -13.24 -10.82 -5.41
CA SER A 125 -14.42 -11.24 -4.66
C SER A 125 -14.68 -10.36 -3.43
N ASP A 126 -13.62 -10.00 -2.69
CA ASP A 126 -13.78 -9.13 -1.52
C ASP A 126 -14.13 -7.71 -1.94
N PHE A 127 -13.54 -7.21 -3.03
CA PHE A 127 -13.84 -5.90 -3.57
C PHE A 127 -15.31 -5.80 -4.01
N GLU A 128 -15.81 -6.76 -4.79
CA GLU A 128 -17.20 -6.80 -5.22
C GLU A 128 -18.16 -6.92 -4.04
N ARG A 129 -17.82 -7.71 -3.02
CA ARG A 129 -18.58 -7.79 -1.79
C ARG A 129 -18.64 -6.42 -1.09
N ASN A 130 -17.50 -5.77 -0.86
CA ASN A 130 -17.44 -4.50 -0.15
C ASN A 130 -18.23 -3.39 -0.85
N LEU A 131 -18.29 -3.40 -2.19
CA LEU A 131 -19.14 -2.46 -2.95
C LEU A 131 -20.65 -2.64 -2.73
N GLN A 132 -21.11 -3.80 -2.28
CA GLN A 132 -22.53 -4.07 -2.04
C GLN A 132 -22.99 -3.71 -0.62
N PHE A 133 -22.06 -3.61 0.34
CA PHE A 133 -22.37 -3.42 1.76
C PHE A 133 -22.02 -2.02 2.31
N GLU A 134 -21.46 -1.14 1.47
CA GLU A 134 -21.25 0.29 1.75
C GLU A 134 -22.20 1.16 0.92
#